data_AF-A0A1J5IQM2-F1
#
_entry.id   AF-A0A1J5IQM2-F1
#
_cell.length_a   1.000
_cell.length_b   1.000
_cell.length_c   1.000
_cell.angle_alpha   90.00
_cell.angle_beta   90.00
_cell.angle_gamma   90.00
#
_symmetry.space_group_name_H-M   'P 1'
#
loop_
_entity.id
_entity.type
_entity.pdbx_description
1 polymer ?
#
loop_
_entity_poly.entity_id
_entity_poly.type
_entity_poly.pdbx_seq_one_letter_code
_entity_poly.pdbx_strand_id
1 'polypeptide(L)'
;MKNNTVFKKITIANNLKQFEIKEVFALGGLELSSSAIKSFTAGSQNKNHLALTDEQLTAFFDGLILYWRGGKDDADLIPRGIENYVMNLMKDGSADLLEELACLVDDAKDGVTIEAAEKAAAEKEAGQGADKAE
;
A
#
# COMPACT_ATOMS: atom_id res chain seq x y z
N MET A 1 -14.51 -20.68 8.99
CA MET A 1 -14.46 -19.84 7.77
C MET A 1 -13.41 -20.48 6.85
N LYS A 2 -13.65 -20.67 5.55
CA LYS A 2 -12.61 -21.26 4.66
C LYS A 2 -11.66 -20.16 4.18
N ASN A 3 -10.37 -20.46 4.01
CA ASN A 3 -9.34 -19.49 3.59
C ASN A 3 -9.71 -18.73 2.32
N ASN A 4 -10.25 -19.42 1.32
CA ASN A 4 -10.75 -18.79 0.09
C ASN A 4 -11.84 -17.73 0.35
N THR A 5 -12.68 -17.91 1.38
CA THR A 5 -13.70 -16.91 1.74
C THR A 5 -13.06 -15.66 2.31
N VAL A 6 -12.04 -15.80 3.17
CA VAL A 6 -11.29 -14.68 3.73
C VAL A 6 -10.57 -13.93 2.62
N PHE A 7 -9.80 -14.66 1.81
CA PHE A 7 -9.11 -14.15 0.63
C PHE A 7 -10.06 -13.34 -0.28
N LYS A 8 -11.19 -13.92 -0.70
CA LYS A 8 -12.18 -13.22 -1.54
C LYS A 8 -12.71 -11.94 -0.91
N LYS A 9 -13.04 -11.97 0.39
CA LYS A 9 -13.55 -10.79 1.08
C LYS A 9 -12.55 -9.64 1.08
N ILE A 10 -11.28 -9.95 1.36
CA ILE A 10 -10.21 -8.95 1.39
C ILE A 10 -9.93 -8.40 -0.02
N THR A 11 -9.89 -9.26 -1.03
CA THR A 11 -9.76 -8.84 -2.44
C THR A 11 -10.86 -7.86 -2.84
N ILE A 12 -12.11 -8.16 -2.51
CA ILE A 12 -13.27 -7.31 -2.82
C ILE A 12 -13.21 -6.00 -2.01
N ALA A 13 -12.93 -6.08 -0.71
CA ALA A 13 -12.87 -4.91 0.17
C ALA A 13 -11.80 -3.89 -0.26
N ASN A 14 -10.70 -4.38 -0.85
CA ASN A 14 -9.61 -3.54 -1.36
C ASN A 14 -9.71 -3.26 -2.87
N ASN A 15 -10.80 -3.70 -3.53
CA ASN A 15 -11.01 -3.59 -4.97
C ASN A 15 -9.80 -4.05 -5.82
N LEU A 16 -9.11 -5.11 -5.38
CA LEU A 16 -7.88 -5.55 -6.04
C LEU A 16 -8.19 -6.20 -7.39
N LYS A 17 -7.58 -5.67 -8.44
CA LYS A 17 -7.57 -6.21 -9.80
C LYS A 17 -6.67 -7.45 -9.83
N GLN A 18 -6.89 -8.29 -10.83
CA GLN A 18 -6.20 -9.58 -10.91
C GLN A 18 -4.66 -9.46 -10.97
N PHE A 19 -4.13 -8.43 -11.62
CA PHE A 19 -2.68 -8.20 -11.67
C PHE A 19 -2.13 -7.74 -10.31
N GLU A 20 -2.88 -6.95 -9.56
CA GLU A 20 -2.51 -6.49 -8.20
C GLU A 20 -2.50 -7.66 -7.23
N ILE A 21 -3.47 -8.57 -7.32
CA ILE A 21 -3.47 -9.82 -6.53
C ILE A 21 -2.19 -10.63 -6.81
N LYS A 22 -1.79 -10.73 -8.08
CA LYS A 22 -0.57 -11.44 -8.46
C LYS A 22 0.67 -10.79 -7.84
N GLU A 23 0.74 -9.47 -7.90
CA GLU A 23 1.82 -8.68 -7.30
C GLU A 23 1.86 -8.83 -5.77
N VAL A 24 0.70 -8.80 -5.11
CA VAL A 24 0.58 -9.05 -3.66
C VAL A 24 1.16 -10.42 -3.30
N PHE A 25 0.80 -11.49 -4.02
CA PHE A 25 1.37 -12.80 -3.75
C PHE A 25 2.89 -12.86 -3.99
N ALA A 26 3.38 -12.21 -5.05
CA ALA A 26 4.81 -12.12 -5.34
C ALA A 26 5.58 -11.40 -4.21
N LEU A 27 5.04 -10.29 -3.69
CA LEU A 27 5.61 -9.59 -2.52
C LEU A 27 5.66 -10.49 -1.29
N GLY A 28 4.67 -11.36 -1.11
CA GLY A 28 4.65 -12.39 -0.06
C GLY A 28 5.55 -13.60 -0.31
N GLY A 29 6.38 -13.57 -1.36
CA GLY A 29 7.31 -14.65 -1.70
C GLY A 29 6.66 -15.83 -2.44
N LEU A 30 5.44 -15.67 -2.96
CA LEU A 30 4.73 -16.72 -3.70
C LEU A 30 4.38 -16.26 -5.12
N GLU A 31 5.12 -16.77 -6.11
CA GLU A 31 4.80 -16.52 -7.52
C GLU A 31 3.61 -17.37 -7.99
N LEU A 32 2.57 -16.72 -8.49
CA LEU A 32 1.36 -17.38 -8.98
C LEU A 32 1.03 -16.99 -10.42
N SER A 33 0.48 -17.95 -11.16
CA SER A 33 -0.10 -17.68 -12.47
C SER A 33 -1.49 -17.05 -12.36
N SER A 34 -1.91 -16.33 -13.40
CA SER A 34 -3.27 -15.77 -13.46
C SER A 34 -4.35 -16.86 -13.43
N SER A 35 -4.07 -18.07 -13.90
CA SER A 35 -5.00 -19.20 -13.79
C SER A 35 -5.15 -19.68 -12.35
N ALA A 36 -4.06 -19.77 -11.59
CA ALA A 36 -4.10 -20.15 -10.17
C ALA A 36 -4.95 -19.17 -9.35
N ILE A 37 -4.80 -17.87 -9.58
CA ILE A 37 -5.60 -16.83 -8.91
C ILE A 37 -7.09 -17.00 -9.21
N LYS A 38 -7.46 -17.30 -10.46
CA LYS A 38 -8.86 -17.57 -10.84
C LYS A 38 -9.41 -18.83 -10.14
N SER A 39 -8.58 -19.86 -10.01
CA SER A 39 -8.94 -21.09 -9.31
C SER A 39 -9.21 -20.86 -7.82
N PHE A 40 -8.44 -19.98 -7.16
CA PHE A 40 -8.67 -19.59 -5.77
C PHE A 40 -9.96 -18.78 -5.57
N THR A 41 -10.31 -17.94 -6.56
CA THR A 41 -11.54 -17.13 -6.52
C THR A 41 -12.78 -17.85 -7.07
N ALA A 42 -12.62 -19.02 -7.69
CA ALA A 42 -13.73 -19.80 -8.23
C ALA A 42 -14.71 -20.25 -7.11
N GLY A 43 -15.99 -20.43 -7.48
CA GLY A 43 -17.01 -20.99 -6.57
C GLY A 43 -16.65 -22.42 -6.17
N SER A 44 -17.06 -22.84 -4.97
CA SER A 44 -16.70 -24.17 -4.42
C SER A 44 -17.20 -25.36 -5.22
N GLN A 45 -18.21 -25.18 -6.08
CA GLN A 45 -18.75 -26.20 -6.98
C GLN A 45 -18.07 -26.22 -8.36
N ASN A 46 -17.11 -25.32 -8.60
CA ASN A 46 -16.40 -25.26 -9.89
C ASN A 46 -15.31 -26.34 -9.94
N LYS A 47 -15.21 -27.05 -11.06
CA LYS A 47 -14.17 -28.06 -11.31
C LYS A 47 -12.73 -27.55 -11.18
N ASN A 48 -12.52 -26.25 -11.37
CA ASN A 48 -11.23 -25.60 -11.27
C ASN A 48 -11.00 -24.94 -9.90
N HIS A 49 -11.90 -25.14 -8.92
CA HIS A 49 -11.75 -24.58 -7.59
C HIS A 49 -10.56 -25.21 -6.88
N LEU A 50 -9.63 -24.36 -6.42
CA LEU A 50 -8.50 -24.78 -5.60
C LEU A 50 -8.68 -24.19 -4.20
N ALA A 51 -8.52 -25.03 -3.19
CA ALA A 51 -8.49 -24.59 -1.80
C ALA A 51 -7.17 -23.83 -1.54
N LEU A 52 -7.27 -22.69 -0.86
CA LEU A 52 -6.11 -21.97 -0.34
C LEU A 52 -5.64 -22.66 0.94
N THR A 53 -4.37 -23.01 0.99
CA THR A 53 -3.71 -23.47 2.22
C THR A 53 -3.51 -22.30 3.17
N ASP A 54 -3.24 -22.61 4.44
CA ASP A 54 -2.91 -21.58 5.45
C ASP A 54 -1.62 -20.85 5.06
N GLU A 55 -0.60 -21.58 4.57
CA GLU A 55 0.67 -21.03 4.11
C GLU A 55 0.49 -20.03 2.95
N GLN A 56 -0.34 -20.37 1.97
CA GLN A 56 -0.66 -19.46 0.86
C GLN A 56 -1.43 -18.23 1.33
N LEU A 57 -2.35 -18.39 2.30
CA LEU A 57 -3.09 -17.27 2.84
C LEU A 57 -2.18 -16.34 3.66
N THR A 58 -1.23 -16.89 4.42
CA THR A 58 -0.20 -16.11 5.12
C THR A 58 0.66 -15.33 4.12
N ALA A 59 1.14 -15.97 3.06
CA ALA A 59 1.90 -15.29 2.00
C ALA A 59 1.09 -14.12 1.39
N PHE A 60 -0.21 -14.32 1.16
CA PHE A 60 -1.09 -13.24 0.69
C PHE A 60 -1.14 -12.06 1.67
N PHE A 61 -1.26 -12.32 2.98
CA PHE A 61 -1.30 -11.25 3.98
C PHE A 61 0.03 -10.52 4.15
N ASP A 62 1.14 -11.26 4.18
CA ASP A 62 2.48 -10.67 4.22
C ASP A 62 2.71 -9.77 2.99
N GLY A 63 2.32 -10.26 1.83
CA GLY A 63 2.31 -9.49 0.59
C GLY A 63 1.41 -8.26 0.64
N LEU A 64 0.23 -8.36 1.24
CA LEU A 64 -0.72 -7.25 1.34
C LEU A 64 -0.20 -6.15 2.26
N ILE A 65 0.48 -6.53 3.34
CA ILE A 65 1.18 -5.60 4.22
C ILE A 65 2.27 -4.87 3.43
N LEU A 66 3.12 -5.59 2.70
CA LEU A 66 4.17 -4.98 1.88
C LEU A 66 3.60 -4.08 0.78
N TYR A 67 2.48 -4.48 0.17
CA TYR A 67 1.83 -3.72 -0.90
C TYR A 67 1.33 -2.34 -0.43
N TRP A 68 0.69 -2.26 0.74
CA TRP A 68 0.12 -1.01 1.25
C TRP A 68 1.06 -0.21 2.16
N ARG A 69 1.93 -0.90 2.90
CA ARG A 69 2.84 -0.25 3.87
C ARG A 69 4.24 -0.02 3.32
N GLY A 70 4.67 -0.80 2.33
CA GLY A 70 6.06 -0.85 1.89
C GLY A 70 6.92 -1.79 2.74
N GLY A 71 8.10 -2.10 2.21
CA GLY A 71 9.15 -2.84 2.91
C GLY A 71 9.81 -2.00 4.01
N LYS A 72 10.47 -2.67 4.96
CA LYS A 72 11.19 -1.97 6.03
C LYS A 72 12.37 -1.15 5.50
N ASP A 73 13.01 -1.66 4.45
CA ASP A 73 14.20 -1.05 3.84
C ASP A 73 13.83 -0.04 2.75
N ASP A 74 12.54 0.08 2.41
CA ASP A 74 11.99 0.95 1.35
C ASP A 74 11.18 2.12 1.92
N ALA A 75 11.54 2.59 3.12
CA ALA A 75 10.73 3.55 3.89
C ALA A 75 10.50 4.90 3.18
N ASP A 76 11.40 5.28 2.27
CA ASP A 76 11.32 6.53 1.51
C ASP A 76 10.61 6.39 0.15
N LEU A 77 10.11 5.19 -0.17
CA LEU A 77 9.38 4.92 -1.42
C LEU A 77 7.87 4.92 -1.19
N ILE A 78 7.13 5.43 -2.18
CA ILE A 78 5.67 5.32 -2.18
C ILE A 78 5.30 3.82 -2.28
N PRO A 79 4.51 3.28 -1.34
CA PRO A 79 4.06 1.89 -1.41
C PRO A 79 3.28 1.61 -2.71
N ARG A 80 3.47 0.41 -3.25
CA ARG A 80 2.88 0.02 -4.54
C ARG A 80 1.37 0.18 -4.59
N GLY A 81 0.67 -0.07 -3.48
CA GLY A 81 -0.77 0.10 -3.39
C GLY A 81 -1.22 1.54 -3.58
N ILE A 82 -0.46 2.51 -3.07
CA ILE A 82 -0.75 3.94 -3.28
C ILE A 82 -0.48 4.32 -4.73
N GLU A 83 0.64 3.89 -5.30
CA GLU A 83 0.97 4.12 -6.72
C GLU A 83 -0.13 3.55 -7.64
N ASN A 84 -0.51 2.30 -7.45
CA ASN A 84 -1.54 1.64 -8.25
C ASN A 84 -2.92 2.29 -8.09
N TYR A 85 -3.25 2.79 -6.89
CA TYR A 85 -4.48 3.54 -6.67
C TYR A 85 -4.53 4.80 -7.55
N VAL A 86 -3.48 5.62 -7.53
CA VAL A 86 -3.39 6.84 -8.36
C VAL A 86 -3.43 6.48 -9.86
N MET A 87 -2.69 5.45 -10.26
CA MET A 87 -2.70 4.96 -11.65
C MET A 87 -4.07 4.45 -12.10
N ASN A 88 -4.84 3.83 -11.20
CA ASN A 88 -6.20 3.39 -11.48
C ASN A 88 -7.15 4.59 -11.64
N LEU A 89 -7.06 5.61 -10.79
CA LEU A 89 -7.85 6.85 -10.96
C LEU A 89 -7.59 7.51 -12.33
N MET A 90 -6.33 7.55 -12.75
CA MET A 90 -5.94 8.03 -14.09
C MET A 90 -6.58 7.20 -15.21
N LYS A 91 -6.49 5.87 -15.12
CA LYS A 91 -7.09 4.95 -16.12
C LYS A 91 -8.61 5.07 -16.17
N ASP A 92 -9.23 5.30 -15.02
CA ASP A 92 -10.68 5.43 -14.87
C ASP A 92 -11.17 6.85 -15.22
N GLY A 93 -10.26 7.77 -15.58
CA GLY A 93 -10.58 9.13 -16.03
C GLY A 93 -11.16 10.03 -14.92
N SER A 94 -10.90 9.69 -13.65
CA SER A 94 -11.46 10.40 -12.49
C SER A 94 -10.66 11.68 -12.19
N ALA A 95 -10.77 12.68 -13.06
CA ALA A 95 -9.99 13.93 -12.98
C ALA A 95 -10.22 14.68 -11.65
N ASP A 96 -11.47 14.79 -11.22
CA ASP A 96 -11.82 15.51 -9.98
C ASP A 96 -11.14 14.89 -8.74
N LEU A 97 -11.11 13.56 -8.65
CA LEU A 97 -10.43 12.87 -7.53
C LEU A 97 -8.92 13.03 -7.58
N LEU A 98 -8.33 13.11 -8.77
CA LEU A 98 -6.90 13.38 -8.92
C LEU A 98 -6.56 14.81 -8.50
N GLU A 99 -7.43 15.78 -8.79
CA GLU A 99 -7.28 17.16 -8.34
C GLU A 99 -7.40 17.26 -6.82
N GLU A 100 -8.40 16.61 -6.21
CA GLU A 100 -8.53 16.53 -4.75
C GLU A 100 -7.28 15.91 -4.09
N LEU A 101 -6.76 14.82 -4.67
CA LEU A 101 -5.55 14.16 -4.17
C LEU A 101 -4.31 15.07 -4.31
N ALA A 102 -4.22 15.84 -5.38
CA ALA A 102 -3.14 16.82 -5.57
C ALA A 102 -3.20 17.92 -4.51
N CYS A 103 -4.38 18.49 -4.25
CA CYS A 103 -4.58 19.49 -3.19
C CYS A 103 -4.16 18.94 -1.82
N LEU A 104 -4.56 17.71 -1.48
CA LEU A 104 -4.17 17.08 -0.22
C LEU A 104 -2.65 16.92 -0.10
N VAL A 105 -1.98 16.57 -1.20
CA VAL A 105 -0.52 16.45 -1.23
C VAL A 105 0.15 17.81 -1.07
N ASP A 106 -0.37 18.87 -1.67
CA ASP A 106 0.18 20.21 -1.52
C ASP A 106 -0.01 20.77 -0.10
N ASP A 107 -1.19 20.58 0.50
CA ASP A 107 -1.43 20.90 1.92
C ASP A 107 -0.46 20.15 2.85
N ALA A 108 -0.20 18.87 2.56
CA ALA A 108 0.76 18.08 3.33
C ALA A 108 2.20 18.58 3.19
N LYS A 109 2.62 19.00 1.99
CA LYS A 109 3.94 19.60 1.76
C LYS A 109 4.09 20.90 2.53
N ASP A 110 3.07 21.76 2.52
CA ASP A 110 3.09 23.01 3.27
C ASP A 110 3.31 22.73 4.76
N GLY A 111 2.61 21.75 5.33
CA GLY A 111 2.84 21.29 6.71
C GLY A 111 4.29 20.86 6.99
N VAL A 112 4.88 20.04 6.12
CA VAL A 112 6.29 19.61 6.24
C VAL A 112 7.26 20.80 6.20
N THR A 113 7.00 21.80 5.34
CA THR A 113 7.85 23.00 5.28
C THR A 113 7.77 23.84 6.54
N ILE A 114 6.58 23.94 7.16
CA ILE A 114 6.37 24.66 8.42
C ILE A 114 7.12 23.96 9.57
N GLU A 115 6.95 22.64 9.72
CA GLU A 115 7.65 21.87 10.77
C GLU A 115 9.18 21.97 10.64
N ALA A 116 9.70 21.93 9.40
CA ALA A 116 11.13 22.10 9.15
C ALA A 116 11.63 23.49 9.55
N ALA A 117 10.85 24.54 9.29
CA ALA A 117 11.19 25.92 9.66
C ALA A 117 11.18 26.13 11.18
N GLU A 118 10.18 25.58 11.89
CA GLU A 118 10.10 25.64 13.36
C GLU A 118 11.26 24.91 14.04
N LYS A 119 11.61 23.72 13.54
CA LYS A 119 12.76 22.95 14.05
C LYS A 119 14.08 23.70 13.85
N ALA A 120 14.28 24.33 12.69
CA ALA A 120 15.45 25.15 12.41
C ALA A 120 15.52 26.43 13.27
N ALA A 121 14.37 27.01 13.65
CA ALA A 121 14.32 28.14 14.58
C ALA A 121 14.70 27.72 16.01
N ALA A 122 14.15 26.60 16.49
CA ALA A 122 14.45 26.06 17.83
C ALA A 122 15.95 25.68 17.99
N GLU A 123 16.57 25.11 16.96
CA GLU A 123 18.01 24.80 16.97
C GLU A 123 18.90 26.05 17.01
N LYS A 124 18.49 27.15 16.34
CA LYS A 124 19.20 28.44 16.41
C LYS A 124 19.10 29.10 17.79
N GLU A 125 17.96 28.97 18.47
CA GLU A 125 17.79 29.49 19.83
C GLU A 125 18.56 28.67 20.88
N ALA A 126 18.62 27.34 20.72
CA ALA A 126 19.39 26.46 21.60
C ALA A 126 20.92 26.67 21.46
N GLY A 127 21.42 26.99 20.26
CA GLY A 127 22.83 27.28 20.02
C GLY A 127 23.33 28.63 20.58
N GLN A 128 22.44 29.61 20.76
CA GLN A 128 22.81 30.93 21.30
C GLN A 128 22.87 30.99 22.83
N GLY A 129 22.37 29.97 23.54
CA GLY A 129 22.42 29.88 25.01
C GLY A 129 23.77 29.41 25.58
N ALA A 130 24.64 28.80 24.78
CA ALA A 130 25.92 28.24 25.24
C ALA A 130 27.09 29.24 25.25
N ASP A 131 26.98 30.36 24.52
CA ASP A 131 28.08 31.32 24.28
C ASP A 131 28.03 32.56 25.22
N LYS A 132 27.22 32.50 26.29
CA LYS A 132 27.07 33.60 27.28
C LYS A 132 27.49 33.22 28.70
N ALA A 133 28.20 32.11 28.89
CA ALA A 133 28.61 31.61 30.20
C ALA A 133 30.14 31.67 30.47
N GLU A 134 30.91 32.45 29.69
CA GLU A 134 32.33 32.72 29.95
C GLU A 134 32.58 34.18 30.35
#